data_AF-A0A3M9ZMJ5-F1
#
_entry.id   AF-A0A3M9ZMJ5-F1
#
_cell.length_a   1.000
_cell.length_b   1.000
_cell.length_c   1.000
_cell.angle_alpha   90.00
_cell.angle_beta   90.00
_cell.angle_gamma   90.00
#
_symmetry.space_group_name_H-M   'P 1'
#
loop_
_entity.id
_entity.type
_entity.pdbx_description
1 polymer ?
#
loop_
_entity_poly.entity_id
_entity_poly.type
_entity_poly.pdbx_seq_one_letter_code
_entity_poly.pdbx_strand_id
1 'polypeptide(L)'
;MGTLEARDAPKSPAQDAWDERMKDWMEGGDRILALGQEYRRRYREKVCSGCSHEQKVRRDCASLSPNCDELECGHMTRAFARRHRRDIERHMASHPLAVRIRLNAGLASRRQ
;
A
#
# COMPACT_ATOMS: atom_id res chain seq x y z
N MET A 1 -28.17 0.45 -36.09
CA MET A 1 -27.60 -0.32 -34.97
C MET A 1 -27.60 0.59 -33.75
N GLY A 2 -28.51 0.36 -32.80
CA GLY A 2 -28.55 1.14 -31.55
C GLY A 2 -27.69 0.46 -30.50
N THR A 3 -26.76 1.21 -29.91
CA THR A 3 -25.94 0.78 -28.78
C THR A 3 -26.84 0.60 -27.56
N LEU A 4 -26.89 -0.60 -26.99
CA LEU A 4 -27.53 -0.83 -25.68
C LEU A 4 -26.65 -0.17 -24.61
N GLU A 5 -27.03 1.04 -24.19
CA GLU A 5 -26.47 1.63 -22.97
C GLU A 5 -27.07 0.92 -21.76
N ALA A 6 -26.26 0.09 -21.10
CA ALA A 6 -26.59 -0.44 -19.80
C ALA A 6 -26.72 0.74 -18.83
N ARG A 7 -27.95 1.11 -18.48
CA ARG A 7 -28.19 2.06 -17.39
C ARG A 7 -27.83 1.38 -16.08
N ASP A 8 -26.83 1.91 -15.40
CA ASP A 8 -26.53 1.49 -14.03
C ASP A 8 -27.79 1.67 -13.17
N ALA A 9 -28.15 0.60 -12.46
CA ALA A 9 -29.23 0.67 -11.49
C ALA A 9 -28.86 1.71 -10.40
N PRO A 10 -29.82 2.50 -9.91
CA PRO A 10 -29.56 3.46 -8.83
C PRO A 10 -28.99 2.71 -7.63
N LYS A 11 -27.88 3.22 -7.10
CA LYS A 11 -27.21 2.65 -5.94
C LYS A 11 -28.11 2.81 -4.71
N SER A 12 -28.04 1.82 -3.81
CA SER A 12 -28.68 1.95 -2.50
C SER A 12 -27.85 2.89 -1.60
N PRO A 13 -28.47 3.58 -0.62
CA PRO A 13 -27.70 4.41 0.32
C PRO A 13 -26.59 3.66 1.07
N ALA A 14 -26.78 2.36 1.31
CA ALA A 14 -25.76 1.51 1.91
C ALA A 14 -24.56 1.26 0.97
N GLN A 15 -24.81 1.17 -0.34
CA GLN A 15 -23.77 1.07 -1.36
C GLN A 15 -22.99 2.38 -1.48
N ASP A 16 -23.67 3.52 -1.48
CA ASP A 16 -23.01 4.84 -1.55
C ASP A 16 -22.07 5.05 -0.36
N ALA A 17 -22.56 4.76 0.86
CA ALA A 17 -21.74 4.85 2.06
C ALA A 17 -20.56 3.86 2.06
N TRP A 18 -20.69 2.72 1.39
CA TRP A 18 -19.58 1.78 1.21
C TRP A 18 -18.53 2.30 0.24
N ASP A 19 -18.97 2.81 -0.90
CA ASP A 19 -18.10 3.36 -1.94
C ASP A 19 -17.30 4.55 -1.41
N GLU A 20 -17.94 5.44 -0.61
CA GLU A 20 -17.27 6.56 0.04
C GLU A 20 -16.17 6.10 1.00
N ARG A 21 -16.45 5.12 1.87
CA ARG A 21 -15.43 4.55 2.77
C ARG A 21 -14.29 3.87 2.02
N MET A 22 -14.59 3.19 0.91
CA MET A 22 -13.57 2.59 0.06
C MET A 22 -12.70 3.67 -0.60
N LYS A 23 -13.30 4.76 -1.06
CA LYS A 23 -12.60 5.91 -1.62
C LYS A 23 -11.65 6.54 -0.60
N ASP A 24 -12.12 6.86 0.60
CA ASP A 24 -11.30 7.42 1.67
C ASP A 24 -10.12 6.51 2.03
N TRP A 25 -10.37 5.20 2.06
CA TRP A 25 -9.31 4.22 2.28
C TRP A 25 -8.30 4.23 1.14
N MET A 26 -8.73 4.19 -0.12
CA MET A 26 -7.84 4.26 -1.29
C MET A 26 -6.96 5.53 -1.28
N GLU A 27 -7.54 6.70 -0.98
CA GLU A 27 -6.77 7.95 -0.83
C GLU A 27 -5.72 7.85 0.29
N GLY A 28 -6.02 7.12 1.36
CA GLY A 28 -5.05 6.77 2.40
C GLY A 28 -3.90 5.89 1.88
N GLY A 29 -4.21 4.94 1.00
CA GLY A 29 -3.22 4.08 0.35
C GLY A 29 -2.31 4.87 -0.58
N ASP A 30 -2.88 5.77 -1.38
CA ASP A 30 -2.13 6.66 -2.28
C ASP A 30 -1.12 7.52 -1.53
N ARG A 31 -1.48 8.03 -0.34
CA ARG A 31 -0.54 8.75 0.53
C ARG A 31 0.65 7.90 0.95
N ILE A 32 0.43 6.62 1.29
CA ILE A 32 1.52 5.69 1.66
C ILE A 32 2.41 5.39 0.44
N LEU A 33 1.81 5.24 -0.75
CA LEU A 33 2.56 5.03 -1.99
C LEU A 33 3.44 6.25 -2.32
N ALA A 34 2.91 7.46 -2.18
CA ALA A 34 3.65 8.71 -2.37
C ALA A 34 4.82 8.81 -1.37
N LEU A 35 4.60 8.49 -0.09
CA LEU A 35 5.66 8.40 0.92
C LEU A 35 6.73 7.38 0.52
N GLY A 36 6.34 6.24 -0.03
CA GLY A 36 7.26 5.22 -0.55
C GLY A 36 8.13 5.75 -1.68
N GLN A 37 7.53 6.44 -2.66
CA GLN A 37 8.28 7.04 -3.77
C GLN A 37 9.30 8.08 -3.28
N GLU A 38 8.89 9.00 -2.40
CA GLU A 38 9.79 9.98 -1.83
C GLU A 38 10.90 9.35 -0.99
N TYR A 39 10.56 8.35 -0.17
CA TYR A 39 11.53 7.64 0.64
C TYR A 39 12.59 6.98 -0.24
N ARG A 40 12.19 6.28 -1.31
CA ARG A 40 13.12 5.64 -2.25
C ARG A 40 14.10 6.64 -2.88
N ARG A 41 13.60 7.80 -3.32
CA ARG A 41 14.45 8.88 -3.86
C ARG A 41 15.52 9.31 -2.84
N ARG A 42 15.08 9.70 -1.64
CA ARG A 42 15.99 10.16 -0.57
C ARG A 42 16.96 9.06 -0.11
N TYR A 43 16.52 7.80 -0.11
CA TYR A 43 17.33 6.66 0.29
C TYR A 43 18.48 6.45 -0.70
N ARG A 44 18.21 6.55 -2.01
CA ARG A 44 19.27 6.46 -3.03
C ARG A 44 20.31 7.57 -2.85
N GLU A 45 19.85 8.81 -2.73
CA GLU A 45 20.72 10.00 -2.59
C GLU A 45 21.62 9.95 -1.36
N LYS A 46 21.13 9.43 -0.24
CA LYS A 46 21.84 9.48 1.05
C LYS A 46 22.52 8.18 1.46
N VAL A 47 21.93 7.04 1.14
CA VAL A 47 22.39 5.73 1.60
C VAL A 47 23.07 4.97 0.47
N CYS A 48 22.45 4.86 -0.71
CA CYS A 48 23.04 4.10 -1.80
C CYS A 48 24.28 4.78 -2.38
N SER A 49 24.30 6.11 -2.47
CA SER A 49 25.44 6.91 -2.94
C SER A 49 26.72 6.65 -2.14
N GLY A 50 26.61 6.37 -0.84
CA GLY A 50 27.74 6.06 0.04
C GLY A 50 28.04 4.57 0.19
N CYS A 51 27.35 3.68 -0.53
CA CYS A 51 27.59 2.24 -0.40
C CYS A 51 28.89 1.83 -1.10
N SER A 52 29.82 1.23 -0.35
CA SER A 52 30.98 0.56 -0.94
C SER A 52 30.55 -0.67 -1.76
N HIS A 53 31.42 -1.15 -2.65
CA HIS A 53 31.16 -2.36 -3.44
C HIS A 53 30.85 -3.56 -2.53
N GLU A 54 31.64 -3.78 -1.49
CA GLU A 54 31.43 -4.85 -0.50
C GLU A 54 30.07 -4.74 0.20
N GLN A 55 29.65 -3.52 0.56
CA GLN A 55 28.33 -3.29 1.14
C GLN A 55 27.20 -3.57 0.16
N LYS A 56 27.38 -3.23 -1.12
CA LYS A 56 26.41 -3.55 -2.18
C LYS A 56 26.26 -5.07 -2.34
N VAL A 57 27.37 -5.81 -2.33
CA VAL A 57 27.36 -7.29 -2.41
C VAL A 57 26.66 -7.88 -1.19
N ARG A 58 27.02 -7.45 0.02
CA ARG A 58 26.39 -7.95 1.27
C ARG A 58 24.88 -7.69 1.35
N ARG A 59 24.42 -6.61 0.71
CA ARG A 59 23.00 -6.20 0.71
C ARG A 59 22.23 -6.77 -0.48
N ASP A 60 22.88 -7.55 -1.34
CA ASP A 60 22.32 -8.06 -2.59
C ASP A 60 21.68 -6.93 -3.41
N CYS A 61 22.49 -5.90 -3.67
CA CYS A 61 22.01 -4.67 -4.28
C CYS A 61 21.62 -4.91 -5.75
N ALA A 62 20.42 -4.47 -6.13
CA ALA A 62 19.91 -4.52 -7.50
C ALA A 62 20.90 -3.98 -8.56
N SER A 63 21.65 -2.93 -8.23
CA SER A 63 22.66 -2.34 -9.12
C SER A 63 23.84 -3.26 -9.47
N LEU A 64 23.94 -4.45 -8.88
CA LEU A 64 24.93 -5.47 -9.22
C LEU A 64 24.42 -6.45 -10.29
N SER A 65 23.12 -6.42 -10.60
CA SER A 65 22.49 -7.29 -11.59
C SER A 65 22.32 -6.56 -12.93
N PRO A 66 22.78 -7.14 -14.06
CA PRO A 66 22.87 -6.45 -15.35
C PRO A 66 21.54 -6.06 -16.03
N ASN A 67 20.38 -6.34 -15.43
CA ASN A 67 19.06 -5.98 -15.96
C ASN A 67 18.09 -5.53 -14.84
N CYS A 68 18.60 -5.16 -13.67
CA CYS A 68 17.75 -4.81 -12.55
C CYS A 68 17.51 -3.30 -12.52
N ASP A 69 16.24 -2.93 -12.38
CA ASP A 69 15.84 -1.53 -12.30
C ASP A 69 16.39 -0.95 -10.99
N GLU A 70 17.38 -0.06 -11.06
CA GLU A 70 18.02 0.57 -9.89
C GLU A 70 17.03 1.42 -9.06
N LEU A 71 15.79 1.53 -9.54
CA LEU A 71 14.68 2.22 -8.91
C LEU A 71 14.13 1.52 -7.66
N GLU A 72 14.32 0.20 -7.49
CA GLU A 72 13.91 -0.49 -6.26
C GLU A 72 14.80 -1.69 -5.90
N CYS A 73 15.10 -1.88 -4.60
CA CYS A 73 15.78 -3.07 -4.11
C CYS A 73 15.18 -3.54 -2.78
N GLY A 74 15.25 -4.85 -2.51
CA GLY A 74 14.67 -5.44 -1.31
C GLY A 74 15.22 -4.88 0.01
N HIS A 75 16.45 -4.35 0.02
CA HIS A 75 16.97 -3.63 1.18
C HIS A 75 16.22 -2.31 1.44
N MET A 76 15.98 -1.53 0.39
CA MET A 76 15.23 -0.27 0.47
C MET A 76 13.77 -0.49 0.83
N THR A 77 13.11 -1.49 0.23
CA THR A 77 11.72 -1.86 0.55
C THR A 77 11.58 -2.29 2.01
N ARG A 78 12.51 -3.11 2.52
CA ARG A 78 12.54 -3.49 3.95
C ARG A 78 12.79 -2.29 4.87
N ALA A 79 13.66 -1.37 4.49
CA ALA A 79 13.94 -0.16 5.28
C ALA A 79 12.71 0.76 5.35
N PHE A 80 12.02 0.95 4.22
CA PHE A 80 10.75 1.69 4.16
C PHE A 80 9.67 1.03 5.04
N ALA A 81 9.44 -0.27 4.86
CA ALA A 81 8.44 -1.02 5.62
C ALA A 81 8.71 -0.96 7.13
N ARG A 82 9.97 -1.01 7.57
CA ARG A 82 10.34 -0.84 8.98
C ARG A 82 10.07 0.57 9.49
N ARG A 83 10.43 1.60 8.71
CA ARG A 83 10.24 3.01 9.11
C ARG A 83 8.76 3.39 9.20
N HIS A 84 7.95 2.95 8.25
CA HIS A 84 6.53 3.30 8.13
C HIS A 84 5.60 2.18 8.60
N ARG A 85 6.13 1.22 9.36
CA ARG A 85 5.39 0.03 9.81
C ARG A 85 4.05 0.38 10.43
N ARG A 86 4.02 1.34 11.36
CA ARG A 86 2.79 1.75 12.06
C ARG A 86 1.76 2.37 11.12
N ASP A 87 2.20 3.14 10.14
CA ASP A 87 1.30 3.79 9.18
C ASP A 87 0.67 2.75 8.25
N ILE A 88 1.49 1.81 7.76
CA ILE A 88 1.05 0.68 6.94
C ILE A 88 0.07 -0.21 7.73
N GLU A 89 0.44 -0.61 8.95
CA GLU A 89 -0.40 -1.45 9.81
C GLU A 89 -1.74 -0.76 10.12
N ARG A 90 -1.71 0.53 10.47
CA ARG A 90 -2.93 1.31 10.74
C ARG A 90 -3.82 1.39 9.51
N HIS A 91 -3.25 1.67 8.34
CA HIS A 91 -3.99 1.74 7.10
C HIS A 91 -4.62 0.39 6.71
N MET A 92 -3.86 -0.70 6.79
CA MET A 92 -4.38 -2.05 6.56
C MET A 92 -5.48 -2.43 7.57
N ALA A 93 -5.32 -2.05 8.84
CA ALA A 93 -6.32 -2.29 9.88
C ALA A 93 -7.62 -1.49 9.67
N SER A 94 -7.56 -0.37 8.95
CA SER A 94 -8.73 0.45 8.58
C SER A 94 -9.43 0.00 7.30
N HIS A 95 -8.98 -1.07 6.64
CA HIS A 95 -9.61 -1.56 5.41
C HIS A 95 -11.11 -1.85 5.67
N PRO A 96 -12.06 -1.27 4.89
CA PRO A 96 -13.50 -1.37 5.17
C PRO A 96 -14.01 -2.80 5.31
N LEU A 97 -13.54 -3.71 4.46
CA LEU A 97 -13.85 -5.15 4.59
C LEU A 97 -13.32 -5.77 5.89
N ALA A 98 -12.07 -5.49 6.28
CA ALA A 98 -11.49 -6.03 7.50
C ALA A 98 -12.24 -5.53 8.75
N VAL A 99 -12.63 -4.25 8.75
CA VAL A 99 -13.46 -3.65 9.81
C VAL A 99 -14.82 -4.35 9.86
N ARG A 100 -15.50 -4.53 8.73
CA ARG A 100 -16.80 -5.23 8.65
C ARG A 100 -16.72 -6.66 9.17
N ILE A 101 -15.69 -7.42 8.78
CA ILE A 101 -15.47 -8.79 9.27
C ILE A 101 -15.31 -8.80 10.80
N ARG A 102 -14.50 -7.88 11.35
CA ARG A 102 -14.27 -7.77 12.80
C ARG A 102 -15.54 -7.43 13.58
N LEU A 103 -16.35 -6.49 13.07
CA LEU A 103 -17.63 -6.12 13.68
C LEU A 103 -18.61 -7.30 13.67
N ASN A 104 -18.72 -8.01 12.55
CA ASN A 104 -19.59 -9.19 12.44
C ASN A 104 -19.17 -10.31 13.40
N ALA A 105 -17.86 -10.58 13.50
CA ALA A 105 -17.34 -11.55 14.46
C ALA A 105 -17.69 -11.16 15.91
N GLY A 106 -17.52 -9.88 16.27
CA GLY A 106 -17.88 -9.39 17.60
C GLY A 106 -19.38 -9.48 17.91
N LEU A 107 -20.24 -9.26 16.93
CA LEU A 107 -21.69 -9.47 17.07
C LEU A 107 -22.04 -10.94 17.25
N ALA A 108 -21.38 -11.84 16.52
CA ALA A 108 -21.60 -13.28 16.64
C ALA A 108 -21.17 -13.82 18.02
N SER A 109 -20.07 -13.32 18.59
CA SER A 109 -19.62 -13.70 19.93
C SER A 109 -20.54 -13.21 21.06
N ARG A 110 -21.25 -12.08 20.88
CA ARG A 110 -22.17 -11.53 21.90
C ARG A 110 -23.57 -12.16 21.90
N ARG A 111 -23.88 -12.97 20.87
CA ARG A 111 -25.17 -13.68 20.73
C ARG A 111 -25.13 -15.10 21.31
N GLN A 112 -23.96 -15.56 21.74
CA GLN A 112 -23.72 -16.80 22.49
C GLN A 112 -23.69 -16.46 23.98
#